data_AF-A0A4R4PX49-F1
#
_entry.id   AF-A0A4R4PX49-F1
#
_cell.length_a   1.000
_cell.length_b   1.000
_cell.length_c   1.000
_cell.angle_alpha   90.00
_cell.angle_beta   90.00
_cell.angle_gamma   90.00
#
_symmetry.space_group_name_H-M   'P 1'
#
loop_
_entity.id
_entity.type
_entity.pdbx_description
1 polymer ?
#
loop_
_entity_poly.entity_id
_entity_poly.type
_entity_poly.pdbx_seq_one_letter_code
_entity_poly.pdbx_strand_id
1 'polypeptide(L)'
;MPGLDTVRTRLCRELLAAEPPDVTRLDRLADTLKDDGTWPDVDYTAPEGVEWPALAHVSRARSMAGSTAHHGQALRALDGWRQLGIRAANWWYNEIGVPQNVGDALLLLRDQLDAEQREQWGDWLGNSAGPVEMTGQNIIWRAGVELRRAVLVEDTDLLAAAVARMASVLRPTRDEGIQDDLSFHHHGPLPYAGGYGASLVTTVVPWVQAVHGTPWAFDEPKVRLLVDYLLDGQQWALHGDGYDFTLMGREVSRATAHRAGGPLREALRRLLTTDPPRSAELAALERRLARLAAGGRAEGGPVGCRYYPRSDYLAHRGPGWSVSVRMSSTRTIPSESINGENLRGRHLADGVATIRVGDASDDGYRAVLPLWDWACLPGTTAEQPPDPAALLPRPGDRRGASDDVAGWTDGRLGIALMRLAGTDRVDDGWKAWFCFDDMVIALGADITAPSAEHRVVTTLDQRLATGPVTTGAGFTHQGRIGYIPLTAHPGVFSHTRPRTGRWSDITRDGEATPLTADVFHIGVDHGPAPRGAAYAWLVLPDTDAETTSRRATRPGVTVLANTATLQAVRCHRTGITLTARHDATGMTLGTTP
;
A
#
# COMPACT_ATOMS: atom_id res chain seq x y z
N MET A 1 -33.21 14.07 -18.15
CA MET A 1 -32.92 15.34 -17.42
C MET A 1 -31.44 15.65 -17.58
N PRO A 2 -31.02 16.91 -17.86
CA PRO A 2 -29.66 17.21 -18.32
C PRO A 2 -28.53 16.65 -17.45
N GLY A 3 -28.67 16.68 -16.11
CA GLY A 3 -27.69 16.12 -15.19
C GLY A 3 -27.60 14.59 -15.23
N LEU A 4 -28.74 13.90 -15.21
CA LEU A 4 -28.82 12.43 -15.20
C LEU A 4 -28.26 11.85 -16.51
N ASP A 5 -28.60 12.48 -17.64
CA ASP A 5 -28.07 12.12 -18.96
C ASP A 5 -26.55 12.29 -19.02
N THR A 6 -26.02 13.36 -18.42
CA THR A 6 -24.57 13.59 -18.31
C THR A 6 -23.87 12.47 -17.52
N VAL A 7 -24.43 12.07 -16.36
CA VAL A 7 -23.89 10.96 -15.55
C VAL A 7 -23.90 9.67 -16.36
N ARG A 8 -25.04 9.32 -16.99
CA ARG A 8 -25.17 8.12 -17.81
C ARG A 8 -24.14 8.08 -18.94
N THR A 9 -24.04 9.15 -19.73
CA THR A 9 -23.12 9.23 -20.87
C THR A 9 -21.67 9.04 -20.43
N ARG A 10 -21.27 9.62 -19.29
CA ARG A 10 -19.93 9.43 -18.74
C ARG A 10 -19.71 7.97 -18.33
N LEU A 11 -20.62 7.38 -17.56
CA LEU A 11 -20.51 5.98 -17.13
C LEU A 11 -20.42 5.02 -18.33
N CYS A 12 -21.28 5.18 -19.35
CA CYS A 12 -21.22 4.35 -20.56
C CYS A 12 -19.89 4.52 -21.31
N ARG A 13 -19.39 5.75 -21.45
CA ARG A 13 -18.09 6.01 -22.08
C ARG A 13 -16.96 5.29 -21.33
N GLU A 14 -16.98 5.34 -20.00
CA GLU A 14 -15.97 4.69 -19.17
C GLU A 14 -16.01 3.16 -19.28
N LEU A 15 -17.22 2.58 -19.30
CA LEU A 15 -17.38 1.14 -19.49
C LEU A 15 -16.82 0.66 -20.84
N LEU A 16 -17.10 1.40 -21.92
CA LEU A 16 -16.63 1.10 -23.26
C LEU A 16 -15.12 1.36 -23.44
N ALA A 17 -14.55 2.32 -22.72
CA ALA A 17 -13.11 2.57 -22.75
C ALA A 17 -12.32 1.52 -21.96
N ALA A 18 -12.86 1.07 -20.83
CA ALA A 18 -12.24 0.04 -19.98
C ALA A 18 -12.28 -1.35 -20.63
N GLU A 19 -13.35 -1.66 -21.36
CA GLU A 19 -13.50 -2.91 -22.10
C GLU A 19 -14.06 -2.63 -23.51
N PRO A 20 -13.18 -2.27 -24.47
CA PRO A 20 -13.59 -2.10 -25.85
C PRO A 20 -14.18 -3.39 -26.43
N PRO A 21 -15.29 -3.34 -27.18
CA PRO A 21 -15.90 -4.54 -27.74
C PRO A 21 -14.97 -5.30 -28.70
N ASP A 22 -14.60 -6.53 -28.34
CA ASP A 22 -13.93 -7.46 -29.25
C ASP A 22 -14.98 -8.22 -30.07
N VAL A 23 -15.31 -7.68 -31.24
CA VAL A 23 -16.36 -8.22 -32.12
C VAL A 23 -16.15 -9.70 -32.42
N THR A 24 -14.91 -10.16 -32.64
CA THR A 24 -14.63 -11.57 -32.95
C THR A 24 -14.93 -12.49 -31.76
N ARG A 25 -14.65 -12.02 -30.55
CA ARG A 25 -15.03 -12.74 -29.32
C ARG A 25 -16.54 -12.71 -29.10
N LEU A 26 -17.18 -11.56 -29.32
CA LEU A 26 -18.62 -11.40 -29.12
C LEU A 26 -19.45 -12.22 -30.10
N ASP A 27 -19.06 -12.30 -31.38
CA ASP A 27 -19.71 -13.14 -32.39
C ASP A 27 -19.69 -14.62 -31.96
N ARG A 28 -18.54 -15.12 -31.49
CA ARG A 28 -18.43 -16.50 -30.98
C ARG A 28 -19.29 -16.76 -29.74
N LEU A 29 -19.41 -15.78 -28.86
CA LEU A 29 -20.30 -15.87 -27.70
C LEU A 29 -21.76 -15.87 -28.14
N ALA A 30 -22.11 -15.07 -29.15
CA ALA A 30 -23.46 -15.01 -29.71
C ALA A 30 -23.86 -16.34 -30.36
N ASP A 31 -22.96 -16.97 -31.11
CA ASP A 31 -23.18 -18.26 -31.79
C ASP A 31 -23.45 -19.42 -30.82
N THR A 32 -22.94 -19.33 -29.59
CA THR A 32 -23.04 -20.38 -28.57
C THR A 32 -24.07 -20.08 -27.49
N LEU A 33 -24.71 -18.90 -27.54
CA LEU A 33 -25.76 -18.50 -26.60
C LEU A 33 -27.06 -19.21 -26.95
N LYS A 34 -27.54 -20.05 -26.04
CA LYS A 34 -28.80 -20.80 -26.21
C LYS A 34 -30.03 -19.89 -26.17
N ASP A 35 -31.16 -20.47 -26.56
CA ASP A 35 -32.48 -19.82 -26.54
C ASP A 35 -32.93 -19.47 -25.11
N ASP A 36 -32.52 -20.25 -24.11
CA ASP A 36 -32.76 -19.99 -22.69
C ASP A 36 -31.85 -18.90 -22.09
N GLY A 37 -30.97 -18.30 -22.91
CA GLY A 37 -30.04 -17.27 -22.49
C GLY A 37 -28.80 -17.79 -21.78
N THR A 38 -28.55 -19.11 -21.74
CA THR A 38 -27.37 -19.67 -21.08
C THR A 38 -26.28 -20.09 -22.07
N TRP A 39 -25.04 -20.09 -21.58
CA TRP A 39 -23.90 -20.70 -22.29
C TRP A 39 -23.59 -22.10 -21.77
N PRO A 40 -23.38 -23.10 -22.65
CA PRO A 40 -23.10 -24.48 -22.24
C PRO A 40 -21.73 -24.69 -21.58
N ASP A 41 -20.77 -23.79 -21.82
CA ASP A 41 -19.41 -23.87 -21.29
C ASP A 41 -19.25 -23.17 -19.92
N VAL A 42 -20.29 -22.52 -19.41
CA VAL A 42 -20.31 -21.95 -18.06
C VAL A 42 -20.83 -23.01 -17.09
N ASP A 43 -20.05 -23.29 -16.04
CA ASP A 43 -20.50 -24.17 -14.96
C ASP A 43 -21.33 -23.39 -13.94
N TYR A 44 -22.66 -23.57 -13.99
CA TYR A 44 -23.60 -22.94 -13.08
C TYR A 44 -23.80 -23.68 -11.75
N THR A 45 -23.22 -24.87 -11.61
CA THR A 45 -23.41 -25.77 -10.45
C THR A 45 -22.15 -25.96 -9.62
N ALA A 46 -20.98 -25.60 -10.17
CA ALA A 46 -19.72 -25.65 -9.47
C ALA A 46 -19.78 -24.92 -8.12
N PRO A 47 -19.30 -25.57 -7.03
CA PRO A 47 -19.07 -24.86 -5.78
C PRO A 47 -18.00 -23.79 -5.97
N GLU A 48 -18.06 -22.76 -5.14
CA GLU A 48 -17.08 -21.67 -5.14
C GLU A 48 -15.68 -22.17 -4.76
N GLY A 49 -14.66 -21.74 -5.52
CA GLY A 49 -13.24 -21.87 -5.20
C GLY A 49 -12.61 -20.50 -4.91
N VAL A 50 -11.45 -20.21 -5.50
CA VAL A 50 -10.86 -18.85 -5.49
C VAL A 50 -11.70 -17.88 -6.35
N GLU A 51 -12.40 -18.38 -7.36
CA GLU A 51 -13.36 -17.65 -8.18
C GLU A 51 -14.69 -18.42 -8.30
N TRP A 52 -15.79 -17.73 -8.61
CA TRP A 52 -17.09 -18.34 -8.89
C TRP A 52 -17.35 -18.44 -10.40
N PRO A 53 -17.32 -19.65 -11.02
CA PRO A 53 -17.39 -19.81 -12.47
C PRO A 53 -18.63 -19.19 -13.12
N ALA A 54 -19.77 -19.20 -12.42
CA ALA A 54 -21.01 -18.63 -12.95
C ALA A 54 -20.95 -17.11 -13.18
N LEU A 55 -20.04 -16.38 -12.53
CA LEU A 55 -19.85 -14.94 -12.77
C LEU A 55 -19.50 -14.64 -14.24
N ALA A 56 -18.87 -15.59 -14.94
CA ALA A 56 -18.55 -15.47 -16.36
C ALA A 56 -19.79 -15.18 -17.22
N HIS A 57 -20.97 -15.65 -16.83
CA HIS A 57 -22.22 -15.40 -17.53
C HIS A 57 -22.54 -13.90 -17.60
N VAL A 58 -22.63 -13.24 -16.45
CA VAL A 58 -22.99 -11.81 -16.40
C VAL A 58 -21.85 -10.91 -16.90
N SER A 59 -20.60 -11.35 -16.78
CA SER A 59 -19.47 -10.69 -17.42
C SER A 59 -19.60 -10.70 -18.96
N ARG A 60 -19.91 -11.87 -19.56
CA ARG A 60 -20.16 -11.98 -21.02
C ARG A 60 -21.33 -11.12 -21.46
N ALA A 61 -22.44 -11.14 -20.72
CA ALA A 61 -23.60 -10.31 -21.02
C ALA A 61 -23.24 -8.80 -21.01
N ARG A 62 -22.44 -8.36 -20.03
CA ARG A 62 -21.91 -6.99 -19.95
C ARG A 62 -20.98 -6.64 -21.12
N SER A 63 -20.09 -7.54 -21.55
CA SER A 63 -19.27 -7.32 -22.75
C SER A 63 -20.12 -7.19 -24.02
N MET A 64 -21.15 -8.04 -24.18
CA MET A 64 -22.07 -8.00 -25.32
C MET A 64 -22.90 -6.71 -25.35
N ALA A 65 -23.32 -6.21 -24.18
CA ALA A 65 -24.02 -4.94 -24.06
C ALA A 65 -23.22 -3.73 -24.59
N GLY A 66 -21.89 -3.84 -24.67
CA GLY A 66 -21.04 -2.81 -25.26
C GLY A 66 -21.06 -2.74 -26.79
N SER A 67 -21.67 -3.72 -27.47
CA SER A 67 -21.74 -3.79 -28.93
C SER A 67 -23.18 -3.72 -29.42
N THR A 68 -23.49 -2.72 -30.24
CA THR A 68 -24.83 -2.53 -30.81
C THR A 68 -25.32 -3.72 -31.64
N ALA A 69 -24.42 -4.50 -32.23
CA ALA A 69 -24.74 -5.73 -32.97
C ALA A 69 -25.24 -6.87 -32.06
N HIS A 70 -24.98 -6.78 -30.75
CA HIS A 70 -25.16 -7.85 -29.78
C HIS A 70 -26.16 -7.52 -28.66
N HIS A 71 -26.84 -6.37 -28.74
CA HIS A 71 -27.77 -5.93 -27.69
C HIS A 71 -28.89 -6.96 -27.41
N GLY A 72 -29.44 -7.59 -28.46
CA GLY A 72 -30.50 -8.59 -28.29
C GLY A 72 -30.02 -9.85 -27.54
N GLN A 73 -28.81 -10.32 -27.86
CA GLN A 73 -28.18 -11.44 -27.17
C GLN A 73 -27.81 -11.10 -25.73
N ALA A 74 -27.33 -9.87 -25.48
CA ALA A 74 -27.05 -9.39 -24.13
C ALA A 74 -28.31 -9.41 -23.27
N LEU A 75 -29.44 -8.90 -23.78
CA LEU A 75 -30.74 -8.94 -23.09
C LEU A 75 -31.20 -10.38 -22.82
N ARG A 76 -31.10 -11.26 -23.81
CA ARG A 76 -31.46 -12.68 -23.64
C ARG A 76 -30.60 -13.35 -22.57
N ALA A 77 -29.30 -13.06 -22.52
CA ALA A 77 -28.43 -13.58 -21.47
C ALA A 77 -28.82 -13.06 -20.09
N LEU A 78 -29.05 -11.75 -19.94
CA LEU A 78 -29.51 -11.18 -18.66
C LEU A 78 -30.83 -11.81 -18.18
N ASP A 79 -31.80 -12.00 -19.06
CA ASP A 79 -33.05 -12.70 -18.74
C ASP A 79 -32.81 -14.16 -18.33
N GLY A 80 -31.91 -14.86 -19.03
CA GLY A 80 -31.46 -16.21 -18.67
C GLY A 80 -30.87 -16.27 -17.26
N TRP A 81 -29.99 -15.32 -16.90
CA TRP A 81 -29.46 -15.22 -15.54
C TRP A 81 -30.55 -15.05 -14.48
N ARG A 82 -31.52 -14.15 -14.74
CA ARG A 82 -32.63 -13.90 -13.81
C ARG A 82 -33.50 -15.15 -13.62
N GLN A 83 -33.73 -15.90 -14.69
CA GLN A 83 -34.51 -17.15 -14.64
C GLN A 83 -33.77 -18.26 -13.89
N LEU A 84 -32.44 -18.36 -14.03
CA LEU A 84 -31.62 -19.32 -13.30
C LEU A 84 -31.70 -19.10 -11.78
N GLY A 85 -31.73 -17.84 -11.32
CA GLY A 85 -31.91 -17.51 -9.90
C GLY A 85 -30.81 -18.06 -8.97
N ILE A 86 -29.64 -18.41 -9.52
CA ILE A 86 -28.53 -19.00 -8.76
C ILE A 86 -27.85 -17.96 -7.87
N ARG A 87 -27.30 -18.43 -6.75
CA ARG A 87 -26.58 -17.60 -5.77
C ARG A 87 -25.27 -18.27 -5.37
N ALA A 88 -24.24 -17.47 -5.14
CA ALA A 88 -22.98 -17.93 -4.57
C ALA A 88 -23.09 -18.10 -3.04
N ALA A 89 -22.21 -18.91 -2.46
CA ALA A 89 -22.08 -19.01 -1.00
C ALA A 89 -21.51 -17.70 -0.41
N ASN A 90 -20.52 -17.11 -1.09
CA ASN A 90 -19.99 -15.80 -0.74
C ASN A 90 -20.97 -14.67 -1.10
N TRP A 91 -21.32 -13.87 -0.09
CA TRP A 91 -22.24 -12.75 -0.20
C TRP A 91 -21.79 -11.72 -1.25
N TRP A 92 -20.48 -11.53 -1.44
CA TRP A 92 -19.93 -10.49 -2.31
C TRP A 92 -20.41 -10.63 -3.75
N TYR A 93 -20.43 -11.85 -4.29
CA TYR A 93 -20.94 -12.08 -5.65
C TYR A 93 -22.41 -11.69 -5.78
N ASN A 94 -23.20 -11.99 -4.76
CA ASN A 94 -24.64 -11.79 -4.78
C ASN A 94 -25.03 -10.31 -4.61
N GLU A 95 -24.32 -9.58 -3.75
CA GLU A 95 -24.69 -8.20 -3.38
C GLU A 95 -23.89 -7.13 -4.13
N ILE A 96 -22.74 -7.50 -4.72
CA ILE A 96 -21.80 -6.61 -5.39
C ILE A 96 -21.45 -7.11 -6.80
N GLY A 97 -20.78 -8.25 -6.93
CA GLY A 97 -20.14 -8.67 -8.17
C GLY A 97 -21.12 -8.85 -9.34
N VAL A 98 -22.18 -9.64 -9.14
CA VAL A 98 -23.23 -9.84 -10.15
C VAL A 98 -24.04 -8.56 -10.38
N PRO A 99 -24.56 -7.87 -9.35
CA PRO A 99 -25.32 -6.64 -9.58
C PRO A 99 -24.55 -5.52 -10.26
N GLN A 100 -23.22 -5.43 -10.07
CA GLN A 100 -22.37 -4.49 -10.80
C GLN A 100 -22.34 -4.81 -12.30
N ASN A 101 -22.09 -6.07 -12.67
CA ASN A 101 -22.07 -6.49 -14.07
C ASN A 101 -23.44 -6.31 -14.74
N VAL A 102 -24.51 -6.70 -14.05
CA VAL A 102 -25.89 -6.52 -14.55
C VAL A 102 -26.21 -5.04 -14.70
N GLY A 103 -25.91 -4.21 -13.69
CA GLY A 103 -26.16 -2.77 -13.77
C GLY A 103 -25.34 -2.07 -14.86
N ASP A 104 -24.08 -2.46 -15.08
CA ASP A 104 -23.25 -1.97 -16.20
C ASP A 104 -23.88 -2.31 -17.56
N ALA A 105 -24.33 -3.56 -17.73
CA ALA A 105 -24.99 -3.99 -18.95
C ALA A 105 -26.30 -3.20 -19.19
N LEU A 106 -27.10 -3.00 -18.15
CA LEU A 106 -28.37 -2.28 -18.23
C LEU A 106 -28.19 -0.78 -18.51
N LEU A 107 -27.10 -0.16 -18.05
CA LEU A 107 -26.76 1.21 -18.42
C LEU A 107 -26.52 1.35 -19.93
N LEU A 108 -25.79 0.40 -20.51
CA LEU A 108 -25.48 0.37 -21.95
C LEU A 108 -26.73 0.06 -22.80
N LEU A 109 -27.61 -0.81 -22.29
CA LEU A 109 -28.83 -1.27 -22.97
C LEU A 109 -30.07 -0.40 -22.69
N ARG A 110 -29.94 0.68 -21.91
CA ARG A 110 -31.08 1.43 -21.39
C ARG A 110 -32.09 1.86 -22.46
N ASP A 111 -31.60 2.28 -23.62
CA ASP A 111 -32.43 2.80 -24.72
C ASP A 111 -33.17 1.69 -25.49
N GLN A 112 -32.86 0.43 -25.20
CA GLN A 112 -33.44 -0.78 -25.78
C GLN A 112 -34.48 -1.40 -24.84
N LEU A 113 -34.55 -0.92 -23.60
CA LEU A 113 -35.52 -1.33 -22.59
C LEU A 113 -36.73 -0.40 -22.60
N ASP A 114 -37.93 -0.96 -22.58
CA ASP A 114 -39.15 -0.20 -22.29
C ASP A 114 -39.28 0.13 -20.79
N ALA A 115 -40.34 0.84 -20.42
CA ALA A 115 -40.56 1.28 -19.04
C ALA A 115 -40.74 0.11 -18.05
N GLU A 116 -41.46 -0.94 -18.45
CA GLU A 116 -41.73 -2.11 -17.62
C GLU A 116 -40.44 -2.91 -17.38
N GLN A 117 -39.64 -3.10 -18.43
CA GLN A 117 -38.34 -3.76 -18.31
C GLN A 117 -37.37 -2.96 -17.43
N ARG A 118 -37.36 -1.62 -17.53
CA ARG A 118 -36.53 -0.77 -16.66
C ARG A 118 -36.94 -0.89 -15.19
N GLU A 119 -38.24 -0.90 -14.90
CA GLU A 119 -38.76 -1.07 -13.54
C GLU A 119 -38.42 -2.46 -13.00
N GLN A 120 -38.66 -3.52 -13.77
CA GLN A 120 -38.36 -4.90 -13.38
C GLN A 120 -36.88 -5.11 -13.06
N TRP A 121 -35.97 -4.57 -13.90
CA TRP A 121 -34.55 -4.63 -13.64
C TRP A 121 -34.11 -3.69 -12.50
N GLY A 122 -34.78 -2.55 -12.35
CA GLY A 122 -34.60 -1.65 -11.21
C GLY A 122 -34.91 -2.34 -9.89
N ASP A 123 -36.00 -3.10 -9.82
CA ASP A 123 -36.38 -3.90 -8.66
C ASP A 123 -35.39 -5.04 -8.41
N TRP A 124 -34.94 -5.72 -9.47
CA TRP A 124 -33.92 -6.77 -9.34
C TRP A 124 -32.62 -6.23 -8.74
N LEU A 125 -32.14 -5.07 -9.20
CA LEU A 125 -30.95 -4.41 -8.64
C LEU A 125 -31.17 -3.99 -7.18
N GLY A 126 -32.35 -3.47 -6.84
CA GLY A 126 -32.70 -3.12 -5.45
C GLY A 126 -32.72 -4.34 -4.53
N ASN A 127 -33.34 -5.43 -4.97
CA ASN A 127 -33.47 -6.70 -4.24
C ASN A 127 -32.17 -7.50 -4.12
N SER A 128 -31.10 -7.08 -4.82
CA SER A 128 -29.78 -7.67 -4.65
C SER A 128 -29.06 -7.22 -3.37
N ALA A 129 -29.55 -6.20 -2.67
CA ALA A 129 -29.04 -5.83 -1.35
C ALA A 129 -29.33 -6.96 -0.35
N GLY A 130 -28.33 -7.34 0.45
CA GLY A 130 -28.49 -8.33 1.51
C GLY A 130 -28.20 -7.79 2.90
N PRO A 131 -28.10 -8.67 3.90
CA PRO A 131 -28.01 -8.28 5.31
C PRO A 131 -26.61 -7.82 5.74
N VAL A 132 -25.62 -7.88 4.85
CA VAL A 132 -24.22 -7.59 5.21
C VAL A 132 -24.02 -6.10 5.43
N GLU A 133 -23.50 -5.75 6.60
CA GLU A 133 -23.10 -4.39 6.91
C GLU A 133 -21.82 -4.04 6.14
N MET A 134 -21.89 -2.99 5.32
CA MET A 134 -20.80 -2.59 4.42
C MET A 134 -19.89 -1.56 5.09
N THR A 135 -18.58 -1.74 4.99
CA THR A 135 -17.55 -0.77 5.38
C THR A 135 -16.60 -0.44 4.23
N GLY A 136 -15.90 0.69 4.31
CA GLY A 136 -14.82 1.05 3.38
C GLY A 136 -15.21 0.91 1.90
N GLN A 137 -14.47 0.05 1.18
CA GLN A 137 -14.66 -0.17 -0.25
C GLN A 137 -16.02 -0.79 -0.61
N ASN A 138 -16.57 -1.64 0.27
CA ASN A 138 -17.86 -2.29 0.05
C ASN A 138 -19.02 -1.27 0.00
N ILE A 139 -18.90 -0.16 0.74
CA ILE A 139 -19.87 0.95 0.68
C ILE A 139 -19.91 1.53 -0.74
N ILE A 140 -18.75 1.79 -1.35
CA ILE A 140 -18.67 2.41 -2.67
C ILE A 140 -19.23 1.48 -3.73
N TRP A 141 -18.86 0.19 -3.66
CA TRP A 141 -19.34 -0.80 -4.61
C TRP A 141 -20.85 -0.98 -4.57
N ARG A 142 -21.43 -1.09 -3.37
CA ARG A 142 -22.89 -1.22 -3.23
C ARG A 142 -23.61 0.06 -3.64
N ALA A 143 -23.13 1.22 -3.22
CA ALA A 143 -23.69 2.49 -3.67
C ALA A 143 -23.58 2.65 -5.20
N GLY A 144 -22.55 2.06 -5.83
CA GLY A 144 -22.40 2.02 -7.28
C GLY A 144 -23.49 1.19 -7.98
N VAL A 145 -23.98 0.13 -7.34
CA VAL A 145 -25.14 -0.63 -7.83
C VAL A 145 -26.41 0.21 -7.72
N GLU A 146 -26.63 0.88 -6.58
CA GLU A 146 -27.78 1.77 -6.40
C GLU A 146 -27.78 2.95 -7.37
N LEU A 147 -26.61 3.52 -7.69
CA LEU A 147 -26.50 4.59 -8.68
C LEU A 147 -26.88 4.10 -10.08
N ARG A 148 -26.46 2.90 -10.48
CA ARG A 148 -26.85 2.29 -11.76
C ARG A 148 -28.36 2.08 -11.82
N ARG A 149 -28.95 1.58 -10.74
CA ARG A 149 -30.41 1.47 -10.58
C ARG A 149 -31.09 2.83 -10.74
N ALA A 150 -30.61 3.85 -10.05
CA ALA A 150 -31.14 5.20 -10.10
C ALA A 150 -31.13 5.78 -11.53
N VAL A 151 -30.03 5.59 -12.27
CA VAL A 151 -29.93 6.01 -13.67
C VAL A 151 -30.86 5.19 -14.58
N LEU A 152 -31.02 3.90 -14.33
CA LEU A 152 -31.91 3.02 -15.09
C LEU A 152 -33.37 3.51 -15.00
N VAL A 153 -33.87 3.74 -13.78
CA VAL A 153 -35.26 4.14 -13.50
C VAL A 153 -35.48 5.66 -13.44
N GLU A 154 -34.46 6.46 -13.73
CA GLU A 154 -34.48 7.94 -13.65
C GLU A 154 -34.83 8.53 -12.27
N ASP A 155 -34.51 7.81 -11.19
CA ASP A 155 -34.76 8.25 -9.81
C ASP A 155 -33.62 9.14 -9.30
N THR A 156 -33.90 10.43 -9.12
CA THR A 156 -32.92 11.45 -8.73
C THR A 156 -32.57 11.42 -7.26
N ASP A 157 -33.52 11.02 -6.42
CA ASP A 157 -33.36 10.97 -4.97
C ASP A 157 -32.54 9.74 -4.60
N LEU A 158 -32.78 8.61 -5.27
CA LEU A 158 -31.93 7.43 -5.16
C LEU A 158 -30.50 7.72 -5.64
N LEU A 159 -30.34 8.46 -6.73
CA LEU A 159 -29.01 8.86 -7.21
C LEU A 159 -28.30 9.73 -6.18
N ALA A 160 -28.98 10.75 -5.63
CA ALA A 160 -28.44 11.61 -4.59
C ALA A 160 -28.02 10.81 -3.35
N ALA A 161 -28.86 9.88 -2.89
CA ALA A 161 -28.58 9.02 -1.74
C ALA A 161 -27.38 8.10 -2.00
N ALA A 162 -27.26 7.52 -3.20
CA ALA A 162 -26.13 6.68 -3.59
C ALA A 162 -24.82 7.49 -3.59
N VAL A 163 -24.81 8.69 -4.17
CA VAL A 163 -23.62 9.55 -4.17
C VAL A 163 -23.24 9.99 -2.76
N ALA A 164 -24.20 10.43 -1.94
CA ALA A 164 -23.95 10.81 -0.55
C ALA A 164 -23.35 9.63 0.26
N ARG A 165 -23.84 8.41 0.00
CA ARG A 165 -23.30 7.20 0.62
C ARG A 165 -21.86 6.91 0.17
N MET A 166 -21.52 7.09 -1.11
CA MET A 166 -20.12 7.02 -1.56
C MET A 166 -19.26 8.10 -0.90
N ALA A 167 -19.70 9.36 -0.89
CA ALA A 167 -18.95 10.48 -0.30
C ALA A 167 -18.74 10.34 1.22
N SER A 168 -19.55 9.52 1.91
CA SER A 168 -19.41 9.25 3.34
C SER A 168 -18.07 8.60 3.72
N VAL A 169 -17.43 7.87 2.79
CA VAL A 169 -16.13 7.23 3.03
C VAL A 169 -14.98 8.25 3.04
N LEU A 170 -15.16 9.40 2.40
CA LEU A 170 -14.20 10.50 2.38
C LEU A 170 -14.39 11.36 3.63
N ARG A 171 -13.90 10.87 4.76
CA ARG A 171 -13.87 11.61 6.02
C ARG A 171 -12.62 11.25 6.81
N PRO A 172 -12.03 12.18 7.58
CA PRO A 172 -11.07 11.81 8.60
C PRO A 172 -11.75 10.89 9.61
N THR A 173 -11.05 9.85 10.02
CA THR A 173 -11.53 8.87 11.00
C THR A 173 -10.43 8.49 11.97
N ARG A 174 -10.81 7.88 13.09
CA ARG A 174 -9.90 7.20 14.02
C ARG A 174 -9.96 5.68 13.92
N ASP A 175 -10.89 5.18 13.12
CA ASP A 175 -11.07 3.78 12.76
C ASP A 175 -10.48 3.55 11.36
N GLU A 176 -11.02 2.61 10.59
CA GLU A 176 -10.60 2.34 9.22
C GLU A 176 -10.92 3.50 8.26
N GLY A 177 -9.95 3.84 7.42
CA GLY A 177 -10.04 4.92 6.44
C GLY A 177 -8.89 5.93 6.54
N ILE A 178 -9.12 7.11 5.96
CA ILE A 178 -8.18 8.23 5.99
C ILE A 178 -8.13 8.78 7.41
N GLN A 179 -6.95 8.80 8.01
CA GLN A 179 -6.70 9.32 9.35
C GLN A 179 -6.58 10.86 9.34
N ASP A 180 -6.62 11.48 10.52
CA ASP A 180 -6.46 12.94 10.68
C ASP A 180 -5.06 13.46 10.26
N ASP A 181 -4.04 12.60 10.29
CA ASP A 181 -2.69 12.87 9.76
C ASP A 181 -2.50 12.54 8.26
N LEU A 182 -3.60 12.19 7.58
CA LEU A 182 -3.65 11.76 6.17
C LEU A 182 -2.93 10.44 5.86
N SER A 183 -2.60 9.65 6.89
CA SER A 183 -2.31 8.23 6.69
C SER A 183 -3.60 7.42 6.47
N PHE A 184 -3.49 6.14 6.12
CA PHE A 184 -4.65 5.30 5.83
C PHE A 184 -4.57 3.97 6.55
N HIS A 185 -5.65 3.57 7.22
CA HIS A 185 -5.77 2.31 7.96
C HIS A 185 -6.89 1.42 7.41
N HIS A 186 -6.72 0.10 7.46
CA HIS A 186 -7.79 -0.87 7.23
C HIS A 186 -7.50 -2.18 7.95
N HIS A 187 -8.52 -3.00 8.24
CA HIS A 187 -8.45 -4.13 9.17
C HIS A 187 -8.01 -3.68 10.56
N GLY A 188 -8.77 -2.72 11.12
CA GLY A 188 -8.39 -1.99 12.32
C GLY A 188 -7.27 -0.98 12.06
N PRO A 189 -6.44 -0.63 13.06
CA PRO A 189 -5.39 0.37 12.94
C PRO A 189 -4.10 -0.19 12.31
N LEU A 190 -4.22 -0.88 11.17
CA LEU A 190 -3.10 -1.34 10.36
C LEU A 190 -2.84 -0.33 9.22
N PRO A 191 -1.67 0.32 9.16
CA PRO A 191 -1.30 1.20 8.05
C PRO A 191 -1.27 0.46 6.70
N TYR A 192 -2.04 0.99 5.75
CA TYR A 192 -2.40 0.28 4.52
C TYR A 192 -2.47 1.19 3.27
N ALA A 193 -1.66 2.25 3.24
CA ALA A 193 -1.68 3.25 2.16
C ALA A 193 -1.49 2.63 0.76
N GLY A 194 -0.58 1.67 0.61
CA GLY A 194 -0.21 1.07 -0.68
C GLY A 194 -1.09 -0.10 -1.14
N GLY A 195 -2.05 -0.55 -0.32
CA GLY A 195 -3.03 -1.57 -0.69
C GLY A 195 -4.44 -0.98 -0.66
N TYR A 196 -5.22 -1.22 0.39
CA TYR A 196 -6.59 -0.69 0.48
C TYR A 196 -6.68 0.83 0.37
N GLY A 197 -5.67 1.57 0.82
CA GLY A 197 -5.60 3.02 0.64
C GLY A 197 -5.46 3.44 -0.82
N ALA A 198 -4.73 2.68 -1.63
CA ALA A 198 -4.65 2.84 -3.07
C ALA A 198 -5.96 2.42 -3.75
N SER A 199 -6.54 1.31 -3.32
CA SER A 199 -7.84 0.81 -3.80
C SER A 199 -8.99 1.80 -3.54
N LEU A 200 -8.97 2.51 -2.39
CA LEU A 200 -9.93 3.57 -2.12
C LEU A 200 -9.91 4.64 -3.23
N VAL A 201 -8.72 5.13 -3.58
CA VAL A 201 -8.55 6.18 -4.61
C VAL A 201 -9.06 5.69 -5.96
N THR A 202 -8.62 4.51 -6.40
CA THR A 202 -9.00 3.97 -7.70
C THR A 202 -10.49 3.67 -7.79
N THR A 203 -11.15 3.43 -6.66
CA THR A 203 -12.59 3.17 -6.60
C THR A 203 -13.42 4.46 -6.54
N VAL A 204 -12.99 5.48 -5.78
CA VAL A 204 -13.78 6.71 -5.58
C VAL A 204 -13.67 7.68 -6.74
N VAL A 205 -12.47 7.86 -7.31
CA VAL A 205 -12.22 8.89 -8.32
C VAL A 205 -13.12 8.76 -9.56
N PRO A 206 -13.40 7.56 -10.12
CA PRO A 206 -14.33 7.42 -11.23
C PRO A 206 -15.72 8.01 -10.92
N TRP A 207 -16.18 7.89 -9.67
CA TRP A 207 -17.47 8.46 -9.25
C TRP A 207 -17.42 9.98 -9.14
N VAL A 208 -16.34 10.54 -8.57
CA VAL A 208 -16.12 11.99 -8.52
C VAL A 208 -16.20 12.58 -9.93
N GLN A 209 -15.56 11.93 -10.90
CA GLN A 209 -15.60 12.34 -12.31
C GLN A 209 -17.00 12.19 -12.93
N ALA A 210 -17.67 11.05 -12.68
CA ALA A 210 -18.97 10.75 -13.27
C ALA A 210 -20.02 11.82 -12.94
N VAL A 211 -20.07 12.27 -11.67
CA VAL A 211 -21.08 13.25 -11.20
C VAL A 211 -20.60 14.71 -11.21
N HIS A 212 -19.35 14.98 -11.62
CA HIS A 212 -18.79 16.33 -11.61
C HIS A 212 -19.61 17.34 -12.44
N GLY A 213 -19.85 18.54 -11.91
CA GLY A 213 -20.63 19.59 -12.59
C GLY A 213 -22.14 19.29 -12.71
N THR A 214 -22.64 18.28 -11.98
CA THR A 214 -24.08 18.00 -11.84
C THR A 214 -24.55 18.38 -10.43
N PRO A 215 -25.88 18.46 -10.16
CA PRO A 215 -26.40 18.73 -8.81
C PRO A 215 -25.99 17.71 -7.75
N TRP A 216 -25.49 16.54 -8.14
CA TRP A 216 -25.03 15.47 -7.26
C TRP A 216 -23.51 15.39 -7.16
N ALA A 217 -22.77 16.41 -7.59
CA ALA A 217 -21.32 16.41 -7.47
C ALA A 217 -20.88 16.23 -6.00
N PHE A 218 -19.76 15.55 -5.80
CA PHE A 218 -19.14 15.47 -4.47
C PHE A 218 -18.82 16.89 -3.99
N ASP A 219 -19.18 17.16 -2.75
CA ASP A 219 -18.99 18.45 -2.09
C ASP A 219 -17.50 18.77 -1.92
N GLU A 220 -17.15 20.06 -2.04
CA GLU A 220 -15.76 20.54 -2.09
C GLU A 220 -14.88 20.01 -0.93
N PRO A 221 -15.34 19.95 0.34
CA PRO A 221 -14.53 19.41 1.43
C PRO A 221 -14.13 17.94 1.22
N LYS A 222 -15.00 17.14 0.58
CA LYS A 222 -14.75 15.73 0.27
C LYS A 222 -13.67 15.59 -0.79
N VAL A 223 -13.79 16.37 -1.87
CA VAL A 223 -12.78 16.40 -2.94
C VAL A 223 -11.46 16.92 -2.41
N ARG A 224 -11.45 17.98 -1.59
CA ARG A 224 -10.24 18.50 -0.94
C ARG A 224 -9.55 17.44 -0.08
N LEU A 225 -10.28 16.71 0.77
CA LEU A 225 -9.70 15.62 1.56
C LEU A 225 -9.07 14.52 0.69
N LEU A 226 -9.72 14.14 -0.41
CA LEU A 226 -9.17 13.16 -1.34
C LEU A 226 -7.86 13.66 -1.97
N VAL A 227 -7.80 14.94 -2.36
CA VAL A 227 -6.59 15.58 -2.89
C VAL A 227 -5.48 15.66 -1.84
N ASP A 228 -5.81 16.06 -0.63
CA ASP A 228 -4.85 16.15 0.47
C ASP A 228 -4.32 14.74 0.80
N TYR A 229 -5.19 13.73 0.88
CA TYR A 229 -4.75 12.34 1.03
C TYR A 229 -3.80 11.88 -0.09
N LEU A 230 -4.04 12.27 -1.34
CA LEU A 230 -3.17 11.94 -2.47
C LEU A 230 -1.78 12.60 -2.35
N LEU A 231 -1.73 13.91 -2.09
CA LEU A 231 -0.50 14.71 -2.12
C LEU A 231 0.31 14.65 -0.81
N ASP A 232 -0.41 14.62 0.31
CA ASP A 232 0.12 14.71 1.66
C ASP A 232 0.09 13.37 2.41
N GLY A 233 -0.64 12.38 1.91
CA GLY A 233 -0.60 10.99 2.36
C GLY A 233 0.14 10.08 1.38
N GLN A 234 -0.57 9.54 0.40
CA GLN A 234 -0.10 8.52 -0.54
C GLN A 234 1.21 8.86 -1.24
N GLN A 235 1.38 10.10 -1.69
CA GLN A 235 2.59 10.51 -2.40
C GLN A 235 3.86 10.27 -1.59
N TRP A 236 3.80 10.39 -0.26
CA TRP A 236 4.93 10.18 0.64
C TRP A 236 5.19 8.70 0.95
N ALA A 237 4.24 7.81 0.65
CA ALA A 237 4.42 6.36 0.67
C ALA A 237 5.06 5.83 -0.63
N LEU A 238 5.23 6.66 -1.67
CA LEU A 238 5.76 6.25 -2.98
C LEU A 238 7.26 6.54 -3.11
N HIS A 239 8.02 5.59 -3.67
CA HIS A 239 9.36 5.83 -4.20
C HIS A 239 9.45 5.27 -5.63
N GLY A 240 9.92 6.08 -6.57
CA GLY A 240 9.76 5.76 -7.99
C GLY A 240 8.27 5.49 -8.30
N ASP A 241 8.00 4.35 -8.92
CA ASP A 241 6.66 3.93 -9.36
C ASP A 241 5.95 2.99 -8.38
N GLY A 242 6.42 2.84 -7.13
CA GLY A 242 5.85 1.85 -6.21
C GLY A 242 5.81 2.26 -4.76
N TYR A 243 4.93 1.58 -4.03
CA TYR A 243 4.66 1.85 -2.63
C TYR A 243 5.73 1.27 -1.73
N ASP A 244 5.85 1.89 -0.55
CA ASP A 244 6.54 1.29 0.57
C ASP A 244 5.88 -0.03 0.95
N PHE A 245 6.62 -1.13 0.82
CA PHE A 245 6.13 -2.48 1.08
C PHE A 245 5.60 -2.66 2.52
N THR A 246 6.06 -1.83 3.46
CA THR A 246 5.59 -1.84 4.86
C THR A 246 4.18 -1.25 5.06
N LEU A 247 3.61 -0.63 4.03
CA LEU A 247 2.27 -0.02 4.03
C LEU A 247 1.28 -0.76 3.12
N MET A 248 1.57 -2.01 2.79
CA MET A 248 0.78 -2.84 1.88
C MET A 248 0.02 -3.97 2.58
N GLY A 249 0.03 -4.01 3.91
CA GLY A 249 -0.53 -5.11 4.70
C GLY A 249 -0.07 -6.47 4.16
N ARG A 250 -0.99 -7.42 3.96
CA ARG A 250 -0.63 -8.72 3.38
C ARG A 250 -0.26 -8.67 1.89
N GLU A 251 -0.65 -7.61 1.17
CA GLU A 251 -0.38 -7.51 -0.27
C GLU A 251 1.12 -7.38 -0.58
N VAL A 252 1.95 -7.16 0.44
CA VAL A 252 3.40 -7.25 0.35
C VAL A 252 3.89 -8.58 -0.22
N SER A 253 3.11 -9.65 -0.09
CA SER A 253 3.48 -10.98 -0.59
C SER A 253 2.87 -11.31 -1.96
N ARG A 254 2.36 -10.30 -2.68
CA ARG A 254 1.87 -10.40 -4.06
C ARG A 254 2.87 -9.80 -5.04
N ALA A 255 3.40 -10.62 -5.96
CA ALA A 255 4.42 -10.19 -6.93
C ALA A 255 4.03 -8.95 -7.76
N THR A 256 2.74 -8.73 -8.01
CA THR A 256 2.22 -7.65 -8.86
C THR A 256 1.78 -6.39 -8.10
N ALA A 257 1.66 -6.44 -6.77
CA ALA A 257 1.02 -5.37 -6.01
C ALA A 257 1.88 -4.11 -5.80
N HIS A 258 3.21 -4.23 -5.92
CA HIS A 258 4.13 -3.16 -5.52
C HIS A 258 4.16 -1.94 -6.45
N ARG A 259 3.51 -1.99 -7.61
CA ARG A 259 3.54 -0.93 -8.62
C ARG A 259 2.31 -0.03 -8.51
N ALA A 260 2.52 1.25 -8.25
CA ALA A 260 1.49 2.28 -8.22
C ALA A 260 1.16 2.83 -9.62
N GLY A 261 2.11 2.76 -10.58
CA GLY A 261 2.13 3.61 -11.77
C GLY A 261 0.98 3.47 -12.78
N GLY A 262 0.22 2.38 -12.78
CA GLY A 262 -0.93 2.20 -13.68
C GLY A 262 -2.22 2.78 -13.07
N PRO A 263 -2.84 2.06 -12.11
CA PRO A 263 -4.14 2.45 -11.56
C PRO A 263 -4.17 3.84 -10.90
N LEU A 264 -3.13 4.18 -10.12
CA LEU A 264 -3.06 5.50 -9.46
C LEU A 264 -2.94 6.63 -10.48
N ARG A 265 -2.10 6.45 -11.51
CA ARG A 265 -1.92 7.46 -12.56
C ARG A 265 -3.23 7.70 -13.31
N GLU A 266 -3.95 6.65 -13.64
CA GLU A 266 -5.25 6.76 -14.29
C GLU A 266 -6.27 7.50 -13.41
N ALA A 267 -6.31 7.21 -12.10
CA ALA A 267 -7.11 7.97 -11.15
C ALA A 267 -6.71 9.46 -11.15
N LEU A 268 -5.43 9.79 -11.11
CA LEU A 268 -4.98 11.20 -11.17
C LEU A 268 -5.43 11.90 -12.46
N ARG A 269 -5.30 11.25 -13.62
CA ARG A 269 -5.76 11.81 -14.90
C ARG A 269 -7.25 12.11 -14.89
N ARG A 270 -8.07 11.20 -14.34
CA ARG A 270 -9.52 11.38 -14.19
C ARG A 270 -9.85 12.54 -13.27
N LEU A 271 -9.22 12.58 -12.10
CA LEU A 271 -9.45 13.63 -11.12
C LEU A 271 -9.10 15.00 -11.70
N LEU A 272 -8.00 15.12 -12.46
CA LEU A 272 -7.59 16.36 -13.12
C LEU A 272 -8.62 16.89 -14.15
N THR A 273 -9.53 16.05 -14.66
CA THR A 273 -10.62 16.51 -15.54
C THR A 273 -11.74 17.26 -14.81
N THR A 274 -11.68 17.31 -13.48
CA THR A 274 -12.71 17.92 -12.62
C THR A 274 -12.30 19.27 -12.02
N ASP A 275 -11.18 19.84 -12.47
CA ASP A 275 -10.54 21.05 -11.91
C ASP A 275 -10.44 20.99 -10.35
N PRO A 276 -9.80 19.93 -9.80
CA PRO A 276 -9.72 19.74 -8.36
C PRO A 276 -8.87 20.84 -7.70
N PRO A 277 -9.03 21.06 -6.38
CA PRO A 277 -8.09 21.89 -5.63
C PRO A 277 -6.67 21.36 -5.81
N ARG A 278 -5.66 22.24 -5.74
CA ARG A 278 -4.23 21.88 -5.90
C ARG A 278 -3.91 21.12 -7.20
N SER A 279 -4.67 21.38 -8.27
CA SER A 279 -4.49 20.76 -9.60
C SER A 279 -3.06 20.80 -10.13
N ALA A 280 -2.30 21.86 -9.87
CA ALA A 280 -0.91 21.97 -10.31
C ALA A 280 0.00 20.90 -9.67
N GLU A 281 -0.20 20.61 -8.38
CA GLU A 281 0.54 19.58 -7.64
C GLU A 281 0.11 18.17 -8.08
N LEU A 282 -1.18 17.92 -8.25
CA LEU A 282 -1.69 16.65 -8.79
C LEU A 282 -1.16 16.38 -10.19
N ALA A 283 -1.12 17.39 -11.04
CA ALA A 283 -0.56 17.28 -12.39
C ALA A 283 0.95 17.03 -12.35
N ALA A 284 1.68 17.56 -11.36
CA ALA A 284 3.09 17.23 -11.16
C ALA A 284 3.27 15.76 -10.76
N LEU A 285 2.44 15.24 -9.86
CA LEU A 285 2.42 13.83 -9.48
C LEU A 285 2.11 12.92 -10.68
N GLU A 286 1.08 13.23 -11.47
CA GLU A 286 0.73 12.46 -12.68
C GLU A 286 1.88 12.44 -13.69
N ARG A 287 2.47 13.61 -13.99
CA ARG A 287 3.61 13.72 -14.92
C ARG A 287 4.82 12.93 -14.43
N ARG A 288 5.08 12.92 -13.13
CA ARG A 288 6.17 12.15 -12.53
C ARG A 288 5.95 10.65 -12.75
N LEU A 289 4.76 10.13 -12.46
CA LEU A 289 4.40 8.73 -12.72
C LEU A 289 4.42 8.41 -14.22
N ALA A 290 4.02 9.35 -15.08
CA ALA A 290 4.07 9.19 -16.53
C ALA A 290 5.50 9.02 -17.06
N ARG A 291 6.45 9.83 -16.56
CA ARG A 291 7.87 9.73 -16.93
C ARG A 291 8.48 8.40 -16.49
N LEU A 292 8.17 7.97 -15.28
CA LEU A 292 8.60 6.67 -14.76
C LEU A 292 8.07 5.51 -15.62
N ALA A 293 6.79 5.55 -16.00
CA ALA A 293 6.21 4.56 -16.90
C ALA A 293 6.88 4.54 -18.29
N ALA A 294 7.46 5.67 -18.72
CA ALA A 294 8.24 5.77 -19.96
C ALA A 294 9.73 5.44 -19.79
N GLY A 295 10.17 4.94 -18.62
CA GLY A 295 11.57 4.62 -18.33
C GLY A 295 12.46 5.84 -18.03
N GLY A 296 11.87 7.02 -17.82
CA GLY A 296 12.55 8.24 -17.44
C GLY A 296 12.79 8.35 -15.92
N ARG A 297 13.41 9.46 -15.50
CA ARG A 297 13.68 9.77 -14.09
C ARG A 297 12.49 10.45 -13.41
N ALA A 298 12.34 10.23 -12.11
CA ALA A 298 11.39 10.98 -11.31
C ALA A 298 11.95 12.39 -11.05
N GLU A 299 11.24 13.41 -11.51
CA GLU A 299 11.52 14.80 -11.16
C GLU A 299 10.30 15.38 -10.45
N GLY A 300 10.53 16.34 -9.54
CA GLY A 300 9.44 17.08 -8.88
C GLY A 300 8.66 16.27 -7.83
N GLY A 301 9.34 15.41 -7.07
CA GLY A 301 8.76 14.72 -5.90
C GLY A 301 8.91 15.48 -4.58
N PRO A 302 8.27 15.00 -3.49
CA PRO A 302 8.47 15.58 -2.17
C PRO A 302 9.94 15.44 -1.74
N VAL A 303 10.46 16.49 -1.12
CA VAL A 303 11.78 16.54 -0.46
C VAL A 303 11.54 17.07 0.95
N GLY A 304 12.21 16.48 1.93
CA GLY A 304 12.02 16.77 3.34
C GLY A 304 11.53 15.55 4.12
N CYS A 305 10.94 15.79 5.29
CA CYS A 305 10.55 14.74 6.22
C CYS A 305 9.09 14.88 6.64
N ARG A 306 8.40 13.75 6.78
CA ARG A 306 7.02 13.69 7.23
C ARG A 306 6.82 12.51 8.18
N TYR A 307 6.14 12.78 9.29
CA TYR A 307 5.78 11.77 10.29
C TYR A 307 4.27 11.63 10.40
N TYR A 308 3.79 10.39 10.44
CA TYR A 308 2.39 10.01 10.54
C TYR A 308 2.15 9.36 11.91
N PRO A 309 1.81 10.14 12.96
CA PRO A 309 1.67 9.65 14.33
C PRO A 309 0.57 8.58 14.49
N ARG A 310 -0.46 8.57 13.65
CA ARG A 310 -1.50 7.54 13.67
C ARG A 310 -0.98 6.21 13.13
N SER A 311 0.02 6.26 12.26
CA SER A 311 0.55 5.10 11.54
C SER A 311 1.95 4.69 11.97
N ASP A 312 2.51 5.27 13.03
CA ASP A 312 3.87 4.98 13.50
C ASP A 312 4.89 4.90 12.32
N TYR A 313 4.77 5.84 11.38
CA TYR A 313 5.49 5.81 10.10
C TYR A 313 6.16 7.15 9.83
N LEU A 314 7.44 7.13 9.47
CA LEU A 314 8.19 8.30 9.04
C LEU A 314 8.67 8.10 7.60
N ALA A 315 8.51 9.12 6.77
CA ALA A 315 9.03 9.18 5.41
C ALA A 315 9.97 10.39 5.28
N HIS A 316 11.22 10.12 4.92
CA HIS A 316 12.26 11.13 4.67
C HIS A 316 12.73 11.04 3.22
N ARG A 317 12.79 12.17 2.53
CA ARG A 317 12.98 12.26 1.08
C ARG A 317 14.10 13.24 0.76
N GLY A 318 15.11 12.77 0.06
CA GLY A 318 16.12 13.61 -0.58
C GLY A 318 15.97 13.59 -2.11
N PRO A 319 16.78 14.37 -2.83
CA PRO A 319 16.80 14.31 -4.29
C PRO A 319 17.27 12.92 -4.77
N GLY A 320 16.36 12.12 -5.33
CA GLY A 320 16.68 10.79 -5.90
C GLY A 320 16.87 9.68 -4.87
N TRP A 321 16.56 9.90 -3.60
CA TRP A 321 16.60 8.87 -2.56
C TRP A 321 15.54 9.08 -1.48
N SER A 322 15.24 8.03 -0.73
CA SER A 322 14.37 8.12 0.45
C SER A 322 14.76 7.15 1.52
N VAL A 323 14.48 7.52 2.77
CA VAL A 323 14.41 6.60 3.89
C VAL A 323 13.01 6.61 4.46
N SER A 324 12.46 5.45 4.76
CA SER A 324 11.25 5.35 5.57
C SER A 324 11.50 4.47 6.77
N VAL A 325 10.74 4.69 7.85
CA VAL A 325 10.80 3.89 9.06
C VAL A 325 9.37 3.50 9.45
N ARG A 326 9.07 2.19 9.44
CA ARG A 326 7.82 1.62 9.94
C ARG A 326 8.05 1.04 11.33
N MET A 327 7.34 1.58 12.31
CA MET A 327 7.37 1.16 13.71
C MET A 327 6.00 0.63 14.12
N SER A 328 5.86 0.06 15.32
CA SER A 328 4.55 -0.35 15.83
C SER A 328 4.45 -0.06 17.32
N SER A 329 3.24 0.34 17.72
CA SER A 329 2.90 0.65 19.10
C SER A 329 1.61 -0.06 19.49
N THR A 330 1.20 0.07 20.74
CA THR A 330 -0.16 -0.27 21.23
C THR A 330 -1.30 0.40 20.44
N ARG A 331 -1.00 1.38 19.58
CA ARG A 331 -1.98 2.08 18.73
C ARG A 331 -2.20 1.37 17.40
N THR A 332 -1.17 0.68 16.88
CA THR A 332 -1.17 0.12 15.52
C THR A 332 -1.02 -1.39 15.50
N ILE A 333 -1.59 -2.03 14.49
CA ILE A 333 -1.32 -3.44 14.19
C ILE A 333 -0.01 -3.52 13.39
N PRO A 334 0.97 -4.36 13.78
CA PRO A 334 2.28 -4.43 13.12
C PRO A 334 2.18 -5.00 11.69
N SER A 335 1.47 -6.11 11.54
CA SER A 335 1.28 -6.82 10.27
C SER A 335 0.10 -7.78 10.36
N GLU A 336 -0.41 -8.22 9.20
CA GLU A 336 -1.51 -9.18 9.10
C GLU A 336 -1.10 -10.39 8.24
N SER A 337 -1.74 -11.53 8.49
CA SER A 337 -1.73 -12.70 7.61
C SER A 337 -3.12 -13.28 7.57
N ILE A 338 -3.82 -13.11 6.46
CA ILE A 338 -5.15 -13.66 6.21
C ILE A 338 -5.18 -14.27 4.80
N ASN A 339 -6.12 -15.18 4.55
CA ASN A 339 -6.29 -15.86 3.27
C ASN A 339 -5.02 -16.60 2.76
N GLY A 340 -4.08 -16.92 3.64
CA GLY A 340 -2.81 -17.55 3.24
C GLY A 340 -1.76 -16.60 2.65
N GLU A 341 -1.94 -15.29 2.80
CA GLU A 341 -0.98 -14.28 2.38
C GLU A 341 -0.11 -13.81 3.56
N ASN A 342 1.10 -13.32 3.26
CA ASN A 342 2.07 -12.77 4.20
C ASN A 342 2.48 -13.71 5.35
N LEU A 343 2.87 -14.94 5.00
CA LEU A 343 3.18 -16.02 5.94
C LEU A 343 4.48 -15.80 6.76
N ARG A 344 5.26 -14.75 6.46
CA ARG A 344 6.55 -14.46 7.12
C ARG A 344 6.68 -13.01 7.62
N GLY A 345 5.58 -12.25 7.63
CA GLY A 345 5.58 -10.80 7.90
C GLY A 345 5.68 -10.36 9.37
N ARG A 346 6.15 -11.19 10.30
CA ARG A 346 6.15 -10.88 11.75
C ARG A 346 6.79 -9.55 12.13
N HIS A 347 7.90 -9.20 11.48
CA HIS A 347 8.73 -8.05 11.84
C HIS A 347 8.53 -6.81 10.95
N LEU A 348 7.49 -6.77 10.09
CA LEU A 348 7.27 -5.68 9.12
C LEU A 348 7.11 -4.28 9.73
N ALA A 349 6.86 -4.19 11.04
CA ALA A 349 6.74 -2.93 11.77
C ALA A 349 7.57 -2.91 13.07
N ASP A 350 8.61 -3.74 13.16
CA ASP A 350 9.53 -3.77 14.31
C ASP A 350 10.74 -2.84 14.08
N GLY A 351 10.47 -1.65 13.54
CA GLY A 351 11.48 -0.66 13.18
C GLY A 351 12.11 -0.91 11.81
N VAL A 352 11.32 -1.34 10.82
CA VAL A 352 11.81 -1.57 9.46
C VAL A 352 12.20 -0.22 8.84
N ALA A 353 13.47 -0.07 8.48
CA ALA A 353 14.03 1.13 7.88
C ALA A 353 14.51 0.84 6.46
N THR A 354 13.81 1.38 5.47
CA THR A 354 14.12 1.10 4.05
C THR A 354 14.89 2.24 3.43
N ILE A 355 15.94 1.96 2.66
CA ILE A 355 16.78 2.97 2.01
C ILE A 355 16.70 2.78 0.50
N ARG A 356 15.92 3.62 -0.17
CA ARG A 356 15.69 3.54 -1.61
C ARG A 356 16.47 4.63 -2.34
N VAL A 357 17.08 4.27 -3.45
CA VAL A 357 17.96 5.14 -4.25
C VAL A 357 17.67 4.95 -5.73
N GLY A 358 17.62 6.05 -6.47
CA GLY A 358 17.25 6.05 -7.88
C GLY A 358 15.74 5.93 -8.12
N ASP A 359 15.37 5.71 -9.37
CA ASP A 359 13.97 5.73 -9.81
C ASP A 359 13.54 4.41 -10.47
N ALA A 360 14.41 3.40 -10.39
CA ALA A 360 14.16 2.10 -11.03
C ALA A 360 12.95 1.41 -10.39
N SER A 361 12.20 0.67 -11.21
CA SER A 361 11.05 -0.10 -10.73
C SER A 361 11.42 -1.20 -9.74
N ASP A 362 12.69 -1.63 -9.74
CA ASP A 362 13.27 -2.40 -8.64
C ASP A 362 14.16 -1.49 -7.80
N ASP A 363 13.78 -1.31 -6.54
CA ASP A 363 14.47 -0.48 -5.55
C ASP A 363 15.39 -1.30 -4.63
N GLY A 364 15.71 -2.53 -5.03
CA GLY A 364 16.44 -3.53 -4.24
C GLY A 364 15.60 -4.25 -3.18
N TYR A 365 14.36 -3.81 -2.93
CA TYR A 365 13.48 -4.40 -1.91
C TYR A 365 12.29 -5.16 -2.50
N ARG A 366 11.85 -4.85 -3.72
CA ARG A 366 10.71 -5.53 -4.35
C ARG A 366 11.07 -6.94 -4.82
N ALA A 367 12.10 -7.12 -5.63
CA ALA A 367 12.45 -8.46 -6.12
C ALA A 367 13.15 -9.35 -5.07
N VAL A 368 13.61 -8.80 -3.94
CA VAL A 368 14.22 -9.59 -2.85
C VAL A 368 13.17 -10.23 -1.93
N LEU A 369 11.89 -9.80 -1.94
CA LEU A 369 10.82 -10.32 -1.08
C LEU A 369 10.77 -11.86 -0.96
N PRO A 370 10.75 -12.63 -2.06
CA PRO A 370 10.76 -14.11 -1.99
C PRO A 370 12.11 -14.68 -1.56
N LEU A 371 13.19 -13.90 -1.60
CA LEU A 371 14.56 -14.31 -1.29
C LEU A 371 15.02 -13.91 0.12
N TRP A 372 14.27 -13.05 0.79
CA TRP A 372 14.63 -12.47 2.09
C TRP A 372 14.79 -13.53 3.17
N ASP A 373 15.71 -13.23 4.08
CA ASP A 373 15.59 -13.66 5.46
C ASP A 373 14.65 -12.71 6.20
N TRP A 374 13.41 -13.16 6.43
CA TRP A 374 12.36 -12.34 7.04
C TRP A 374 12.59 -12.09 8.54
N ALA A 375 13.55 -12.78 9.18
CA ALA A 375 14.03 -12.45 10.53
C ALA A 375 15.05 -11.29 10.54
N CYS A 376 15.54 -10.88 9.36
CA CYS A 376 16.58 -9.85 9.18
C CYS A 376 16.08 -8.71 8.28
N LEU A 377 14.83 -8.25 8.46
CA LEU A 377 14.32 -7.12 7.67
C LEU A 377 15.18 -5.86 7.89
N PRO A 378 15.39 -5.03 6.85
CA PRO A 378 16.19 -3.80 6.97
C PRO A 378 15.74 -2.94 8.15
N GLY A 379 16.66 -2.56 9.02
CA GLY A 379 16.41 -1.72 10.19
C GLY A 379 16.00 -2.44 11.47
N THR A 380 15.54 -3.69 11.45
CA THR A 380 15.00 -4.35 12.66
C THR A 380 16.10 -4.76 13.66
N THR A 381 15.70 -4.98 14.91
CA THR A 381 16.48 -5.73 15.90
C THR A 381 15.64 -6.93 16.33
N ALA A 382 16.01 -8.13 15.89
CA ALA A 382 15.17 -9.31 16.04
C ALA A 382 16.00 -10.56 16.38
N GLU A 383 15.37 -11.47 17.12
CA GLU A 383 15.87 -12.81 17.34
C GLU A 383 15.92 -13.59 16.01
N GLN A 384 16.86 -14.53 15.89
CA GLN A 384 17.07 -15.33 14.68
C GLN A 384 16.64 -16.78 14.90
N PRO A 385 15.33 -17.09 14.90
CA PRO A 385 14.85 -18.45 15.05
C PRO A 385 15.18 -19.30 13.82
N PRO A 386 15.46 -20.61 14.00
CA PRO A 386 15.74 -21.51 12.88
C PRO A 386 14.49 -21.92 12.09
N ASP A 387 13.31 -21.83 12.71
CA ASP A 387 12.03 -22.23 12.11
C ASP A 387 11.33 -21.02 11.45
N PRO A 388 11.12 -21.01 10.12
CA PRO A 388 10.38 -19.97 9.43
C PRO A 388 8.93 -19.79 9.92
N ALA A 389 8.31 -20.82 10.52
CA ALA A 389 6.97 -20.71 11.08
C ALA A 389 6.90 -19.71 12.24
N ALA A 390 8.02 -19.43 12.91
CA ALA A 390 8.12 -18.40 13.92
C ALA A 390 7.87 -16.99 13.35
N LEU A 391 7.94 -16.80 12.02
CA LEU A 391 7.80 -15.52 11.33
C LEU A 391 6.37 -15.21 10.88
N LEU A 392 5.39 -16.05 11.24
CA LEU A 392 3.98 -15.72 11.03
C LEU A 392 3.62 -14.41 11.78
N PRO A 393 2.84 -13.51 11.16
CA PRO A 393 2.26 -12.36 11.85
C PRO A 393 1.54 -12.75 13.14
N ARG A 394 1.53 -11.81 14.10
CA ARG A 394 0.94 -12.04 15.44
C ARG A 394 -0.57 -12.30 15.29
N PRO A 395 -1.13 -13.32 15.98
CA PRO A 395 -2.53 -13.69 15.80
C PRO A 395 -3.49 -12.66 16.41
N GLY A 396 -4.72 -12.60 15.86
CA GLY A 396 -5.88 -11.91 16.45
C GLY A 396 -5.71 -10.39 16.55
N ASP A 397 -5.20 -9.75 15.49
CA ASP A 397 -5.02 -8.29 15.39
C ASP A 397 -4.21 -7.69 16.55
N ARG A 398 -3.29 -8.47 17.12
CA ARG A 398 -2.46 -8.05 18.24
C ARG A 398 -1.61 -6.85 17.82
N ARG A 399 -1.77 -5.77 18.57
CA ARG A 399 -1.04 -4.50 18.37
C ARG A 399 0.43 -4.60 18.78
N GLY A 400 1.20 -3.56 18.48
CA GLY A 400 2.55 -3.38 19.01
C GLY A 400 2.58 -3.35 20.54
N ALA A 401 3.76 -3.55 21.12
CA ALA A 401 3.89 -3.88 22.54
C ALA A 401 4.06 -2.67 23.46
N SER A 402 4.52 -1.53 22.94
CA SER A 402 4.83 -0.33 23.73
C SER A 402 4.10 0.90 23.20
N ASP A 403 3.68 1.79 24.11
CA ASP A 403 3.21 3.14 23.77
C ASP A 403 4.37 4.06 23.36
N ASP A 404 5.60 3.71 23.75
CA ASP A 404 6.83 4.50 23.59
C ASP A 404 7.38 4.46 22.15
N VAL A 405 6.56 4.95 21.22
CA VAL A 405 6.89 5.15 19.82
C VAL A 405 6.48 6.56 19.45
N ALA A 406 7.42 7.32 18.88
CA ALA A 406 7.20 8.71 18.53
C ALA A 406 8.05 9.13 17.33
N GLY A 407 7.69 10.26 16.75
CA GLY A 407 8.47 10.91 15.71
C GLY A 407 8.37 12.42 15.83
N TRP A 408 9.34 13.11 15.25
CA TRP A 408 9.39 14.56 15.17
C TRP A 408 9.92 14.98 13.81
N THR A 409 9.41 16.10 13.29
CA THR A 409 9.92 16.71 12.07
C THR A 409 9.60 18.20 12.05
N ASP A 410 10.48 19.00 11.42
CA ASP A 410 10.23 20.39 11.04
C ASP A 410 9.84 20.53 9.54
N GLY A 411 9.51 19.41 8.89
CA GLY A 411 9.28 19.32 7.44
C GLY A 411 10.54 19.06 6.62
N ARG A 412 11.75 19.26 7.19
CA ARG A 412 13.03 19.04 6.52
C ARG A 412 13.86 17.94 7.18
N LEU A 413 14.04 18.01 8.49
CA LEU A 413 14.74 17.05 9.33
C LEU A 413 13.73 16.16 10.05
N GLY A 414 14.19 15.02 10.56
CA GLY A 414 13.32 14.08 11.25
C GLY A 414 13.99 13.22 12.31
N ILE A 415 13.18 12.78 13.26
CA ILE A 415 13.53 11.74 14.24
C ILE A 415 12.41 10.71 14.24
N ALA A 416 12.74 9.43 14.09
CA ALA A 416 11.87 8.30 14.44
C ALA A 416 12.44 7.61 15.67
N LEU A 417 11.60 7.27 16.64
CA LEU A 417 11.98 6.64 17.91
C LEU A 417 11.02 5.49 18.22
N MET A 418 11.57 4.32 18.54
CA MET A 418 10.82 3.14 18.94
C MET A 418 11.51 2.45 20.11
N ARG A 419 10.74 2.20 21.18
CA ARG A 419 11.15 1.26 22.23
C ARG A 419 10.89 -0.18 21.79
N LEU A 420 11.86 -1.05 22.05
CA LEU A 420 11.82 -2.47 21.73
C LEU A 420 11.09 -3.32 22.76
N ALA A 421 10.77 -2.78 23.95
CA ALA A 421 10.13 -3.52 25.03
C ALA A 421 8.89 -4.30 24.56
N GLY A 422 8.93 -5.63 24.73
CA GLY A 422 7.85 -6.54 24.33
C GLY A 422 7.72 -6.75 22.82
N THR A 423 8.64 -6.22 22.01
CA THR A 423 8.74 -6.49 20.58
C THR A 423 9.37 -7.88 20.41
N ASP A 424 8.49 -8.87 20.31
CA ASP A 424 8.85 -10.29 20.28
C ASP A 424 9.64 -10.71 21.54
N ARG A 425 10.83 -11.31 21.38
CA ARG A 425 11.69 -11.73 22.51
C ARG A 425 12.74 -10.71 22.93
N VAL A 426 12.63 -9.46 22.46
CA VAL A 426 13.46 -8.36 22.97
C VAL A 426 12.78 -7.76 24.20
N ASP A 427 13.40 -7.94 25.37
CA ASP A 427 12.85 -7.51 26.65
C ASP A 427 12.81 -5.98 26.78
N ASP A 428 13.89 -5.29 26.36
CA ASP A 428 13.94 -3.83 26.31
C ASP A 428 15.03 -3.31 25.34
N GLY A 429 15.00 -2.01 25.08
CA GLY A 429 15.97 -1.28 24.29
C GLY A 429 15.31 -0.16 23.49
N TRP A 430 16.14 0.68 22.86
CA TRP A 430 15.68 1.83 22.08
C TRP A 430 16.32 1.86 20.72
N LYS A 431 15.52 2.16 19.70
CA LYS A 431 15.96 2.41 18.33
C LYS A 431 15.57 3.81 17.91
N ALA A 432 16.51 4.55 17.34
CA ALA A 432 16.26 5.87 16.81
C ALA A 432 16.90 6.06 15.44
N TRP A 433 16.21 6.78 14.55
CA TRP A 433 16.71 7.20 13.25
C TRP A 433 16.67 8.72 13.17
N PHE A 434 17.82 9.34 12.95
CA PHE A 434 17.99 10.79 12.81
C PHE A 434 18.21 11.13 11.35
N CYS A 435 17.23 11.78 10.74
CA CYS A 435 17.18 12.10 9.33
C CYS A 435 17.67 13.53 9.08
N PHE A 436 18.80 13.66 8.38
CA PHE A 436 19.36 14.92 7.89
C PHE A 436 19.26 15.02 6.36
N ASP A 437 19.67 16.15 5.79
CA ASP A 437 19.49 16.44 4.35
C ASP A 437 20.13 15.41 3.42
N ASP A 438 21.28 14.85 3.79
CA ASP A 438 22.10 13.95 2.96
C ASP A 438 22.55 12.67 3.68
N MET A 439 22.01 12.41 4.88
CA MET A 439 22.42 11.26 5.69
C MET A 439 21.36 10.87 6.71
N VAL A 440 21.43 9.62 7.15
CA VAL A 440 20.62 9.09 8.25
C VAL A 440 21.52 8.44 9.28
N ILE A 441 21.29 8.71 10.55
CA ILE A 441 22.00 8.06 11.65
C ILE A 441 21.04 7.10 12.33
N ALA A 442 21.39 5.81 12.36
CA ALA A 442 20.64 4.78 13.06
C ALA A 442 21.35 4.43 14.37
N LEU A 443 20.67 4.65 15.50
CA LEU A 443 21.15 4.36 16.83
C LEU A 443 20.31 3.27 17.49
N GLY A 444 20.99 2.39 18.22
CA GLY A 444 20.38 1.43 19.14
C GLY A 444 21.03 1.55 20.50
N ALA A 445 20.24 1.61 21.56
CA ALA A 445 20.72 1.70 22.95
C ALA A 445 20.04 0.67 23.84
N ASP A 446 20.78 0.19 24.82
CA ASP A 446 20.32 -0.67 25.91
C ASP A 446 19.54 -1.93 25.46
N ILE A 447 19.93 -2.49 24.31
CA ILE A 447 19.31 -3.69 23.74
C ILE A 447 19.54 -4.85 24.71
N THR A 448 18.45 -5.29 25.32
CA THR A 448 18.45 -6.27 26.39
C THR A 448 17.41 -7.34 26.04
N ALA A 449 17.85 -8.58 25.89
CA ALA A 449 16.99 -9.69 25.50
C ALA A 449 17.35 -11.01 26.22
N PRO A 450 17.43 -11.04 27.57
CA PRO A 450 17.69 -12.27 28.30
C PRO A 450 16.68 -13.39 28.05
N SER A 451 15.48 -13.06 27.55
CA SER A 451 14.43 -14.02 27.20
C SER A 451 14.58 -14.62 25.78
N ALA A 452 15.56 -14.14 25.00
CA ALA A 452 15.87 -14.72 23.70
C ALA A 452 16.49 -16.12 23.83
N GLU A 453 15.98 -17.06 23.06
CA GLU A 453 16.46 -18.44 22.92
C GLU A 453 17.54 -18.57 21.82
N HIS A 454 17.62 -17.59 20.91
CA HIS A 454 18.60 -17.52 19.83
C HIS A 454 19.36 -16.19 19.83
N ARG A 455 20.32 -16.06 18.90
CA ARG A 455 21.07 -14.81 18.71
C ARG A 455 20.13 -13.66 18.30
N VAL A 456 20.42 -12.47 18.80
CA VAL A 456 19.71 -11.24 18.43
C VAL A 456 20.57 -10.45 17.45
N VAL A 457 19.99 -10.10 16.31
CA VAL A 457 20.68 -9.36 15.24
C VAL A 457 19.98 -8.04 15.01
N THR A 458 20.76 -6.98 14.82
CA THR A 458 20.27 -5.76 14.18
C THR A 458 20.69 -5.77 12.72
N THR A 459 19.72 -5.77 11.81
CA THR A 459 19.99 -5.63 10.38
C THR A 459 19.93 -4.16 10.00
N LEU A 460 20.98 -3.66 9.35
CA LEU A 460 20.95 -2.31 8.79
C LEU A 460 20.34 -2.32 7.40
N ASP A 461 20.70 -3.31 6.59
CA ASP A 461 20.13 -3.50 5.27
C ASP A 461 20.18 -4.96 4.83
N GLN A 462 19.16 -5.35 4.08
CA GLN A 462 19.07 -6.62 3.38
C GLN A 462 18.34 -6.40 2.05
N ARG A 463 19.08 -6.45 0.94
CA ARG A 463 18.56 -6.06 -0.38
C ARG A 463 19.21 -6.83 -1.51
N LEU A 464 18.64 -6.78 -2.71
CA LEU A 464 19.34 -7.28 -3.89
C LEU A 464 20.69 -6.57 -4.07
N ALA A 465 21.74 -7.36 -4.31
CA ALA A 465 23.05 -6.80 -4.57
C ALA A 465 23.11 -6.23 -6.00
N THR A 466 23.38 -4.92 -6.08
CA THR A 466 23.72 -4.21 -7.32
C THR A 466 25.25 -4.10 -7.45
N GLY A 467 25.90 -5.19 -7.86
CA GLY A 467 27.36 -5.26 -8.01
C GLY A 467 28.13 -5.57 -6.72
N PRO A 468 29.48 -5.55 -6.78
CA PRO A 468 30.33 -5.97 -5.67
C PRO A 468 30.25 -5.02 -4.47
N VAL A 469 30.41 -5.57 -3.28
CA VAL A 469 30.55 -4.79 -2.05
C VAL A 469 31.98 -4.26 -1.97
N THR A 470 32.12 -2.94 -1.79
CA THR A 470 33.41 -2.30 -1.51
C THR A 470 33.54 -2.12 0.00
N THR A 471 34.63 -2.61 0.58
CA THR A 471 34.92 -2.47 2.01
C THR A 471 36.28 -1.80 2.21
N GLY A 472 36.44 -1.10 3.33
CA GLY A 472 37.71 -0.49 3.72
C GLY A 472 37.76 -0.25 5.23
N ALA A 473 38.76 0.50 5.69
CA ALA A 473 38.88 0.82 7.11
C ALA A 473 37.66 1.63 7.58
N GLY A 474 36.76 0.96 8.32
CA GLY A 474 35.60 1.61 8.93
C GLY A 474 34.45 1.95 7.98
N PHE A 475 34.29 1.26 6.84
CA PHE A 475 33.08 1.40 6.03
C PHE A 475 32.77 0.19 5.16
N THR A 476 31.51 0.11 4.75
CA THR A 476 31.00 -0.77 3.70
C THR A 476 30.22 0.08 2.69
N HIS A 477 30.37 -0.21 1.41
CA HIS A 477 29.64 0.44 0.34
C HIS A 477 29.05 -0.61 -0.61
N GLN A 478 27.74 -0.51 -0.87
CA GLN A 478 27.02 -1.38 -1.79
C GLN A 478 26.21 -0.50 -2.74
N GLY A 479 26.44 -0.66 -4.04
CA GLY A 479 25.67 0.03 -5.08
C GLY A 479 25.83 1.55 -5.00
N ARG A 480 24.83 2.22 -4.43
CA ARG A 480 24.81 3.69 -4.22
C ARG A 480 24.62 4.05 -2.75
N ILE A 481 24.91 3.14 -1.81
CA ILE A 481 24.69 3.35 -0.38
C ILE A 481 25.98 3.06 0.39
N GLY A 482 26.38 4.03 1.22
CA GLY A 482 27.47 3.89 2.18
C GLY A 482 26.96 3.60 3.59
N TYR A 483 27.61 2.68 4.29
CA TYR A 483 27.35 2.32 5.69
C TYR A 483 28.64 2.46 6.50
N ILE A 484 28.60 3.30 7.53
CA ILE A 484 29.78 3.65 8.34
C ILE A 484 29.43 3.44 9.83
N PRO A 485 30.11 2.52 10.54
CA PRO A 485 29.97 2.43 11.99
C PRO A 485 30.56 3.69 12.64
N LEU A 486 29.80 4.34 13.51
CA LEU A 486 30.23 5.53 14.26
C LEU A 486 30.91 5.17 15.58
N THR A 487 30.71 3.93 16.03
CA THR A 487 31.38 3.34 17.19
C THR A 487 31.84 1.92 16.83
N ALA A 488 32.88 1.43 17.50
CA ALA A 488 33.33 0.05 17.31
C ALA A 488 32.28 -0.91 17.90
N HIS A 489 31.90 -1.93 17.13
CA HIS A 489 30.98 -2.97 17.58
C HIS A 489 31.59 -4.35 17.32
N PRO A 490 31.62 -5.25 18.32
CA PRO A 490 31.85 -6.66 18.03
C PRO A 490 30.67 -7.18 17.18
N GLY A 491 30.93 -8.18 16.34
CA GLY A 491 29.85 -8.83 15.57
C GLY A 491 29.31 -8.06 14.37
N VAL A 492 29.97 -6.99 13.91
CA VAL A 492 29.64 -6.36 12.63
C VAL A 492 29.90 -7.34 11.50
N PHE A 493 28.93 -7.51 10.61
CA PHE A 493 29.07 -8.31 9.40
C PHE A 493 28.54 -7.56 8.18
N SER A 494 29.13 -7.83 7.03
CA SER A 494 28.68 -7.38 5.73
C SER A 494 29.07 -8.41 4.69
N HIS A 495 28.10 -8.94 3.95
CA HIS A 495 28.37 -9.90 2.89
C HIS A 495 27.30 -9.87 1.81
N THR A 496 27.66 -10.35 0.63
CA THR A 496 26.72 -10.72 -0.43
C THR A 496 26.75 -12.22 -0.59
N ARG A 497 25.59 -12.87 -0.56
CA ARG A 497 25.45 -14.31 -0.76
C ARG A 497 24.26 -14.62 -1.66
N PRO A 498 24.34 -15.65 -2.51
CA PRO A 498 23.19 -16.13 -3.24
C PRO A 498 22.14 -16.65 -2.25
N ARG A 499 20.90 -16.23 -2.42
CA ARG A 499 19.74 -16.75 -1.69
C ARG A 499 18.71 -17.29 -2.67
N THR A 500 18.07 -18.39 -2.30
CA THR A 500 17.01 -19.03 -3.07
C THR A 500 15.72 -19.02 -2.27
N GLY A 501 14.60 -18.70 -2.92
CA GLY A 501 13.28 -18.76 -2.32
C GLY A 501 12.17 -18.67 -3.35
N ARG A 502 10.92 -18.73 -2.90
CA ARG A 502 9.72 -18.80 -3.76
C ARG A 502 8.65 -17.84 -3.27
N TRP A 503 7.77 -17.39 -4.16
CA TRP A 503 6.58 -16.66 -3.73
C TRP A 503 5.65 -17.55 -2.90
N SER A 504 5.60 -18.85 -3.21
CA SER A 504 4.88 -19.86 -2.42
C SER A 504 5.34 -19.97 -0.96
N ASP A 505 6.55 -19.50 -0.64
CA ASP A 505 7.11 -19.54 0.72
C ASP A 505 6.50 -18.45 1.63
N ILE A 506 5.91 -17.40 1.04
CA ILE A 506 5.35 -16.23 1.73
C ILE A 506 3.86 -15.99 1.43
N THR A 507 3.31 -16.63 0.40
CA THR A 507 1.88 -16.64 0.03
C THR A 507 1.51 -18.02 -0.46
N ARG A 508 0.43 -18.61 0.07
CA ARG A 508 -0.04 -19.96 -0.27
C ARG A 508 -0.21 -20.20 -1.78
N ASP A 509 -0.84 -19.26 -2.47
CA ASP A 509 -1.13 -19.35 -3.91
C ASP A 509 -0.04 -18.67 -4.77
N GLY A 510 1.12 -18.35 -4.17
CA GLY A 510 2.25 -17.76 -4.86
C GLY A 510 2.96 -18.78 -5.76
N GLU A 511 3.66 -18.29 -6.78
CA GLU A 511 4.45 -19.15 -7.67
C GLU A 511 5.49 -19.98 -6.89
N ALA A 512 5.48 -21.29 -7.14
CA ALA A 512 6.39 -22.25 -6.53
C ALA A 512 7.74 -22.36 -7.26
N THR A 513 7.94 -21.61 -8.35
CA THR A 513 9.20 -21.59 -9.11
C THR A 513 10.31 -20.97 -8.26
N PRO A 514 11.43 -21.68 -8.00
CA PRO A 514 12.54 -21.11 -7.24
C PRO A 514 13.18 -19.93 -7.98
N LEU A 515 13.35 -18.83 -7.25
CA LEU A 515 14.12 -17.66 -7.67
C LEU A 515 15.45 -17.68 -6.92
N THR A 516 16.53 -17.24 -7.56
CA THR A 516 17.84 -17.11 -6.93
C THR A 516 18.49 -15.80 -7.35
N ALA A 517 19.00 -15.05 -6.38
CA ALA A 517 19.80 -13.85 -6.63
C ALA A 517 20.79 -13.62 -5.49
N ASP A 518 21.80 -12.81 -5.78
CA ASP A 518 22.74 -12.33 -4.77
C ASP A 518 22.05 -11.27 -3.89
N VAL A 519 22.02 -11.53 -2.58
CA VAL A 519 21.45 -10.64 -1.57
C VAL A 519 22.57 -10.09 -0.71
N PHE A 520 22.65 -8.76 -0.65
CA PHE A 520 23.51 -8.04 0.28
C PHE A 520 22.86 -8.00 1.66
N HIS A 521 23.64 -8.29 2.70
CA HIS A 521 23.20 -8.26 4.09
C HIS A 521 24.30 -7.65 4.97
N ILE A 522 23.94 -6.61 5.72
CA ILE A 522 24.82 -5.92 6.66
C ILE A 522 24.10 -5.69 7.99
N GLY A 523 24.81 -5.86 9.09
CA GLY A 523 24.24 -5.70 10.42
C GLY A 523 25.24 -5.90 11.56
N VAL A 524 24.68 -6.02 12.76
CA VAL A 524 25.40 -6.28 14.01
C VAL A 524 24.78 -7.50 14.69
N ASP A 525 25.60 -8.50 14.98
CA ASP A 525 25.24 -9.63 15.83
C ASP A 525 25.50 -9.30 17.30
N HIS A 526 24.45 -9.17 18.09
CA HIS A 526 24.54 -8.90 19.52
C HIS A 526 24.77 -10.17 20.35
N GLY A 527 24.82 -11.34 19.68
CA GLY A 527 24.97 -12.63 20.33
C GLY A 527 23.68 -13.12 20.99
N PRO A 528 23.76 -14.25 21.73
CA PRO A 528 22.64 -14.75 22.53
C PRO A 528 22.45 -13.90 23.79
N ALA A 529 21.19 -13.69 24.18
CA ALA A 529 20.80 -13.03 25.43
C ALA A 529 21.56 -11.71 25.74
N PRO A 530 21.61 -10.75 24.79
CA PRO A 530 22.34 -9.49 25.00
C PRO A 530 21.80 -8.72 26.22
N ARG A 531 22.68 -7.95 26.86
CA ARG A 531 22.34 -7.04 27.98
C ARG A 531 23.05 -5.72 27.76
N GLY A 532 22.28 -4.64 27.62
CA GLY A 532 22.83 -3.31 27.39
C GLY A 532 23.60 -3.16 26.07
N ALA A 533 23.30 -3.98 25.05
CA ALA A 533 23.96 -3.89 23.76
C ALA A 533 23.55 -2.61 23.01
N ALA A 534 24.41 -2.12 22.13
CA ALA A 534 24.19 -0.85 21.43
C ALA A 534 24.82 -0.87 20.04
N TYR A 535 24.28 -0.05 19.14
CA TYR A 535 24.85 0.21 17.82
C TYR A 535 24.75 1.70 17.44
N ALA A 536 25.67 2.19 16.62
CA ALA A 536 25.59 3.52 16.02
C ALA A 536 26.14 3.52 14.58
N TRP A 537 25.30 3.90 13.62
CA TRP A 537 25.63 3.85 12.20
C TRP A 537 25.25 5.12 11.47
N LEU A 538 26.14 5.58 10.60
CA LEU A 538 25.88 6.57 9.58
C LEU A 538 25.57 5.86 8.26
N VAL A 539 24.42 6.16 7.69
CA VAL A 539 23.99 5.74 6.37
C VAL A 539 24.05 6.95 5.43
N LEU A 540 24.67 6.74 4.27
CA LEU A 540 24.80 7.71 3.20
C LEU A 540 24.05 7.18 1.97
N PRO A 541 22.79 7.60 1.76
CA PRO A 541 22.05 7.26 0.56
C PRO A 541 22.59 8.03 -0.65
N ASP A 542 22.45 7.44 -1.83
CA ASP A 542 22.85 7.99 -3.12
C ASP A 542 24.26 8.62 -3.16
N THR A 543 25.25 7.82 -2.75
CA THR A 543 26.67 8.19 -2.71
C THR A 543 27.51 7.22 -3.54
N ASP A 544 28.75 7.59 -3.82
CA ASP A 544 29.78 6.67 -4.31
C ASP A 544 30.68 6.12 -3.18
N ALA A 545 31.51 5.13 -3.52
CA ALA A 545 32.42 4.47 -2.60
C ALA A 545 33.55 5.39 -2.10
N GLU A 546 34.02 6.31 -2.94
CA GLU A 546 35.09 7.26 -2.59
C GLU A 546 34.61 8.23 -1.50
N THR A 547 33.42 8.79 -1.68
CA THR A 547 32.74 9.63 -0.70
C THR A 547 32.44 8.85 0.57
N THR A 548 32.00 7.60 0.46
CA THR A 548 31.80 6.74 1.64
C THR A 548 33.09 6.58 2.43
N SER A 549 34.21 6.26 1.76
CA SER A 549 35.54 6.15 2.37
C SER A 549 35.98 7.45 3.04
N ARG A 550 35.83 8.59 2.36
CA ARG A 550 36.13 9.92 2.92
C ARG A 550 35.30 10.20 4.17
N ARG A 551 34.01 9.88 4.14
CA ARG A 551 33.08 10.08 5.26
C ARG A 551 33.35 9.11 6.41
N ALA A 552 33.92 7.94 6.17
CA ALA A 552 34.37 7.04 7.23
C ALA A 552 35.44 7.71 8.13
N THR A 553 36.36 8.47 7.52
CA THR A 553 37.40 9.21 8.27
C THR A 553 36.91 10.56 8.82
N ARG A 554 35.89 11.15 8.19
CA ARG A 554 35.29 12.44 8.59
C ARG A 554 33.76 12.35 8.49
N PRO A 555 33.09 11.74 9.49
CA PRO A 555 31.64 11.50 9.44
C PRO A 555 30.81 12.78 9.32
N GLY A 556 31.35 13.93 9.72
CA GLY A 556 30.64 15.22 9.74
C GLY A 556 29.44 15.24 10.68
N VAL A 557 29.39 14.27 11.60
CA VAL A 557 28.39 14.12 12.66
C VAL A 557 29.08 13.64 13.93
N THR A 558 28.47 13.92 15.08
CA THR A 558 28.85 13.35 16.38
C THR A 558 27.62 12.78 17.06
N VAL A 559 27.70 11.54 17.53
CA VAL A 559 26.73 10.98 18.47
C VAL A 559 27.07 11.55 19.84
N LEU A 560 26.22 12.44 20.36
CA LEU A 560 26.40 13.09 21.66
C LEU A 560 25.98 12.17 22.81
N ALA A 561 24.96 11.34 22.57
CA ALA A 561 24.45 10.37 23.53
C ALA A 561 23.82 9.19 22.79
N ASN A 562 23.98 7.98 23.34
CA ASN A 562 23.29 6.77 22.91
C ASN A 562 23.05 5.86 24.12
N THR A 563 22.02 6.18 24.90
CA THR A 563 21.72 5.58 26.21
C THR A 563 20.24 5.24 26.33
N ALA A 564 19.86 4.52 27.39
CA ALA A 564 18.48 4.12 27.68
C ALA A 564 17.50 5.28 27.93
N THR A 565 17.99 6.52 28.09
CA THR A 565 17.17 7.70 28.38
C THR A 565 17.38 8.86 27.40
N LEU A 566 18.42 8.78 26.57
CA LEU A 566 18.82 9.86 25.66
C LEU A 566 19.61 9.33 24.46
N GLN A 567 19.14 9.70 23.27
CA GLN A 567 19.85 9.55 22.01
C GLN A 567 19.93 10.90 21.31
N ALA A 568 21.14 11.36 20.96
CA ALA A 568 21.34 12.69 20.39
C ALA A 568 22.48 12.71 19.36
N VAL A 569 22.26 13.41 18.26
CA VAL A 569 23.19 13.48 17.13
C VAL A 569 23.35 14.93 16.68
N ARG A 570 24.60 15.39 16.57
CA ARG A 570 24.94 16.72 16.05
C ARG A 570 25.49 16.63 14.64
N CYS A 571 24.92 17.41 13.72
CA CYS A 571 25.46 17.61 12.38
C CYS A 571 26.46 18.77 12.39
N HIS A 572 27.70 18.52 11.97
CA HIS A 572 28.76 19.54 12.00
C HIS A 572 28.52 20.64 10.97
N ARG A 573 27.94 20.29 9.81
CA ARG A 573 27.72 21.23 8.70
C ARG A 573 26.70 22.31 9.05
N THR A 574 25.62 21.92 9.71
CA THR A 574 24.52 22.82 10.05
C THR A 574 24.61 23.36 11.47
N GLY A 575 25.46 22.78 12.32
CA GLY A 575 25.50 23.05 13.77
C GLY A 575 24.39 22.35 14.54
N ILE A 576 23.30 21.98 13.87
CA ILE A 576 22.07 21.45 14.44
C ILE A 576 22.29 20.12 15.18
N THR A 577 21.70 20.03 16.37
CA THR A 577 21.54 18.81 17.13
C THR A 577 20.10 18.33 17.06
N LEU A 578 19.91 17.05 16.74
CA LEU A 578 18.64 16.35 16.91
C LEU A 578 18.71 15.50 18.18
N THR A 579 17.68 15.60 19.01
CA THR A 579 17.64 14.97 20.34
C THR A 579 16.36 14.19 20.54
N ALA A 580 16.50 12.97 21.02
CA ALA A 580 15.45 12.09 21.50
C ALA A 580 15.70 11.79 22.99
N ARG A 581 14.99 12.52 23.86
CA ARG A 581 14.95 12.21 25.31
C ARG A 581 13.76 11.31 25.56
N HIS A 582 13.96 10.21 26.29
CA HIS A 582 12.96 9.17 26.49
C HIS A 582 13.10 8.54 27.88
N ASP A 583 13.12 9.40 28.89
CA ASP A 583 13.23 9.00 30.28
C ASP A 583 11.85 8.72 30.91
N ALA A 584 11.83 8.40 32.21
CA ALA A 584 10.60 8.10 32.95
C ALA A 584 9.58 9.26 32.98
N THR A 585 9.97 10.49 32.58
CA THR A 585 9.07 11.65 32.48
C THR A 585 8.38 11.76 31.12
N GLY A 586 8.75 10.90 30.15
CA GLY A 586 8.15 10.80 28.83
C GLY A 586 9.15 11.08 27.70
N MET A 587 8.63 11.10 26.48
CA MET A 587 9.43 11.34 25.27
C MET A 587 9.40 12.82 24.87
N THR A 588 10.56 13.40 24.62
CA THR A 588 10.71 14.73 24.00
C THR A 588 11.68 14.60 22.83
N LEU A 589 11.16 14.84 21.63
CA LEU A 589 11.91 14.79 20.38
C LEU A 589 12.00 16.22 19.82
N GLY A 590 13.16 16.61 19.31
CA GLY A 590 13.30 17.94 18.74
C GLY A 590 14.70 18.28 18.28
N THR A 591 14.90 19.58 18.05
CA THR A 591 16.15 20.13 17.55
C THR A 591 16.62 21.32 18.38
N THR A 592 17.95 21.48 18.46
CA THR A 592 18.60 22.67 19.01
C THR A 592 19.75 23.12 18.09
N PRO A 593 20.07 24.42 18.05
CA PRO A 593 21.25 24.94 17.34
C PRO A 593 22.60 24.36 17.78
#